data_AF-A0A7V5LPY7-F1
#
_entry.id   AF-A0A7V5LPY7-F1
#
_cell.length_a   1.000
_cell.length_b   1.000
_cell.length_c   1.000
_cell.angle_alpha   90.00
_cell.angle_beta   90.00
_cell.angle_gamma   90.00
#
_symmetry.space_group_name_H-M   'P 1'
#
loop_
_entity.id
_entity.type
_entity.pdbx_description
1 polymer ?
#
loop_
_entity_poly.entity_id
_entity_poly.type
_entity_poly.pdbx_seq_one_letter_code
_entity_poly.pdbx_strand_id
1 'polypeptide(L)' 'MLVEINVASLYKGKAKLNQLHEYLEKVSALAGEGNEIVLYGEGPIWLYLKIAHFLHGKAKKLIYRSPVVNNLVIFDHDPY' A
#
# COMPACT_ATOMS: atom_id res chain seq x y z
N MET A 1 10.24 8.46 6.30
CA MET A 1 9.80 9.45 5.28
C MET A 1 8.35 9.12 4.89
N LEU A 2 7.57 10.11 4.46
CA LEU A 2 6.24 9.86 3.88
C LEU A 2 6.38 9.44 2.42
N VAL A 3 5.82 8.29 2.06
CA VAL A 3 5.85 7.73 0.71
C VAL A 3 4.42 7.47 0.24
N GLU A 4 4.09 7.94 -0.96
CA GLU A 4 2.75 7.75 -1.54
C GLU A 4 2.79 6.76 -2.70
N ILE A 5 1.93 5.74 -2.65
CA ILE A 5 1.85 4.68 -3.65
C ILE A 5 0.46 4.68 -4.26
N ASN A 6 0.39 4.95 -5.57
CA ASN A 6 -0.81 4.76 -6.37
C ASN A 6 -0.98 3.28 -6.71
N VAL A 7 -1.98 2.61 -6.14
CA VAL A 7 -2.25 1.18 -6.37
C VAL A 7 -2.58 0.89 -7.83
N ALA A 8 -3.20 1.84 -8.55
CA ALA A 8 -3.54 1.67 -9.96
C ALA A 8 -2.31 1.59 -10.87
N SER A 9 -1.14 2.09 -10.43
CA SER A 9 0.10 2.02 -11.22
C SER A 9 0.79 0.65 -11.14
N LEU A 10 0.36 -0.22 -10.21
CA LEU A 10 1.01 -1.52 -9.98
C LEU A 10 0.70 -2.55 -11.08
N TYR A 11 -0.41 -2.37 -11.80
CA TYR A 11 -0.90 -3.29 -12.83
C TYR A 11 -1.35 -2.55 -14.10
N LYS A 12 -1.52 -3.29 -15.20
CA LYS A 12 -2.08 -2.76 -16.46
C LYS A 12 -3.48 -3.29 -16.67
N GLY A 13 -4.46 -2.41 -16.85
CA GLY A 13 -5.86 -2.79 -17.06
C GLY A 13 -6.49 -3.37 -15.80
N LYS A 14 -6.71 -4.69 -15.75
CA LYS A 14 -7.25 -5.39 -14.57
C LYS A 14 -6.14 -6.10 -13.83
N ALA A 15 -6.07 -5.90 -12.52
CA ALA A 15 -5.16 -6.66 -11.65
C ALA A 15 -5.49 -8.16 -11.69
N LYS A 16 -4.46 -9.01 -11.73
CA LYS A 16 -4.57 -10.46 -11.81
C LYS A 16 -3.90 -11.13 -10.61
N LEU A 17 -4.56 -12.12 -10.02
CA LEU A 17 -4.02 -12.83 -8.85
C LEU A 17 -2.71 -13.56 -9.15
N ASN A 18 -2.53 -14.09 -10.36
CA ASN A 18 -1.30 -14.77 -10.76
C ASN A 18 -0.08 -13.83 -10.90
N GLN A 19 -0.29 -12.51 -10.86
CA GLN A 19 0.75 -11.48 -10.87
C GLN A 19 0.95 -10.84 -9.50
N LEU A 20 0.33 -11.38 -8.44
CA LEU A 20 0.39 -10.81 -7.09
C LEU A 20 1.83 -10.58 -6.63
N HIS A 21 2.75 -11.50 -6.92
CA HIS A 21 4.15 -11.37 -6.55
C HIS A 21 4.79 -10.12 -7.15
N GLU A 22 4.61 -9.89 -8.46
CA GLU A 22 5.13 -8.71 -9.16
C GLU A 22 4.61 -7.39 -8.56
N TYR A 23 3.34 -7.37 -8.11
CA TYR A 23 2.77 -6.18 -7.48
C TYR A 23 3.41 -5.91 -6.12
N LEU A 24 3.67 -6.95 -5.33
CA LEU A 24 4.32 -6.82 -4.01
C LEU A 24 5.80 -6.44 -4.14
N GLU A 25 6.51 -6.93 -5.17
CA GLU A 25 7.89 -6.50 -5.45
C GLU A 25 7.96 -5.00 -5.76
N LYS A 26 7.07 -4.49 -6.63
CA LYS A 26 6.96 -3.05 -6.91
C LYS A 26 6.66 -2.25 -5.65
N VAL A 27 5.70 -2.72 -4.84
CA VAL A 27 5.37 -2.08 -3.56
C VAL A 27 6.59 -2.07 -2.63
N SER A 28 7.34 -3.16 -2.52
CA SER A 28 8.54 -3.22 -1.67
C SER A 28 9.60 -2.21 -2.13
N ALA A 29 9.83 -2.11 -3.44
CA ALA A 29 10.80 -1.18 -4.01
C ALA A 29 10.39 0.29 -3.78
N LEU A 30 9.09 0.60 -3.89
CA LEU A 30 8.57 1.94 -3.67
C LEU A 30 8.53 2.32 -2.18
N ALA A 31 8.07 1.40 -1.32
CA ALA A 31 7.86 1.67 0.10
C ALA A 31 9.18 1.85 0.87
N GLY A 32 10.22 1.07 0.53
CA GLY A 32 11.41 0.96 1.37
C GLY A 32 11.08 0.37 2.74
N GLU A 33 11.95 0.62 3.73
CA GLU A 33 11.82 0.12 5.10
C GLU A 33 11.67 1.28 6.10
N GLY A 34 10.81 1.11 7.10
CA GLY A 34 10.58 2.08 8.18
C GLY A 34 9.83 3.36 7.77
N ASN A 35 9.38 3.45 6.52
CA ASN A 35 8.65 4.62 6.03
C ASN A 35 7.18 4.63 6.47
N GLU A 36 6.58 5.82 6.42
CA GLU A 36 5.13 6.00 6.52
C GLU A 36 4.55 5.93 5.11
N ILE A 37 3.63 5.01 4.88
CA ILE A 37 3.12 4.72 3.55
C ILE A 37 1.68 5.20 3.43
N VAL A 38 1.37 5.90 2.34
CA VAL A 38 0.00 6.21 1.94
C VAL A 38 -0.33 5.44 0.68
N LEU A 39 -1.36 4.60 0.74
CA LEU A 39 -1.94 3.94 -0.43
C LEU A 39 -3.14 4.74 -0.94
N TYR A 40 -3.19 4.97 -2.25
CA TYR A 40 -4.31 5.64 -2.91
C TYR A 40 -4.54 5.09 -4.31
N GLY A 41 -5.55 5.59 -5.01
CA GLY A 41 -5.86 5.20 -6.38
C GLY A 41 -6.87 4.05 -6.48
N GLU A 42 -7.09 3.57 -7.69
CA GLU A 42 -8.02 2.47 -7.95
C GLU A 42 -7.30 1.12 -7.76
N GLY A 43 -8.05 0.13 -7.27
CA GLY A 43 -7.54 -1.22 -7.06
C GLY A 43 -8.60 -2.13 -6.49
N PRO A 44 -8.57 -3.44 -6.79
CA PRO A 44 -9.50 -4.36 -6.15
C PRO A 44 -9.14 -4.50 -4.66
N ILE A 45 -10.17 -4.70 -3.82
CA ILE A 45 -10.02 -4.80 -2.36
C ILE A 45 -8.97 -5.85 -1.96
N TRP A 46 -8.93 -7.00 -2.64
CA TRP A 46 -7.97 -8.06 -2.34
C TRP A 46 -6.50 -7.61 -2.50
N LEU A 47 -6.22 -6.69 -3.43
CA LEU A 47 -4.86 -6.18 -3.64
C LEU A 47 -4.47 -5.25 -2.49
N TYR A 48 -5.37 -4.36 -2.08
CA TYR A 48 -5.17 -3.53 -0.88
C TYR A 48 -4.91 -4.37 0.37
N LEU A 49 -5.68 -5.44 0.58
CA LEU A 49 -5.48 -6.34 1.72
C LEU A 49 -4.11 -7.02 1.70
N LYS A 50 -3.68 -7.50 0.53
CA LYS A 50 -2.37 -8.14 0.38
C LYS A 50 -1.22 -7.16 0.57
N ILE A 51 -1.33 -5.96 0.04
CA ILE A 51 -0.34 -4.89 0.23
C ILE A 51 -0.27 -4.50 1.71
N ALA A 52 -1.41 -4.29 2.37
CA ALA A 52 -1.46 -3.90 3.77
C ALA A 52 -0.80 -4.95 4.67
N HIS A 53 -1.12 -6.24 4.47
CA HIS A 53 -0.48 -7.32 5.20
C HIS A 53 1.03 -7.40 4.94
N PHE A 54 1.45 -7.27 3.68
CA PHE A 54 2.86 -7.29 3.29
C PHE A 54 3.66 -6.12 3.92
N LEU A 55 3.05 -4.94 4.01
CA LEU A 55 3.68 -3.75 4.59
C LEU A 55 3.68 -3.73 6.12
N HIS A 56 2.85 -4.53 6.79
CA HIS A 56 2.76 -4.54 8.26
C HIS A 56 4.11 -4.81 8.96
N GLY A 57 4.99 -5.62 8.36
CA GLY A 57 6.34 -5.88 8.88
C GLY A 57 7.44 -4.99 8.30
N LYS A 58 7.10 -3.98 7.48
CA LYS A 58 8.07 -3.18 6.70
C LYS A 58 7.90 -1.68 6.89
N ALA A 59 6.67 -1.19 6.99
CA ALA A 59 6.34 0.20 7.18
C ALA A 59 6.15 0.53 8.66
N LYS A 60 6.54 1.75 9.06
CA LYS A 60 6.24 2.26 10.41
C LYS A 60 4.74 2.53 10.57
N LYS A 61 4.11 3.07 9.52
CA LYS A 61 2.70 3.45 9.50
C LYS A 61 2.12 3.23 8.12
N LEU A 62 0.86 2.80 8.05
CA LEU A 62 0.15 2.64 6.79
C LEU A 62 -1.17 3.40 6.84
N ILE A 63 -1.40 4.23 5.82
CA ILE A 63 -2.57 5.05 5.64
C ILE A 63 -3.22 4.67 4.31
N TYR A 64 -4.54 4.51 4.30
CA TYR A 64 -5.33 4.51 3.07
C TYR A 64 -5.90 5.90 2.85
N ARG A 65 -5.66 6.48 1.66
CA ARG A 65 -6.26 7.73 1.25
C ARG A 65 -7.44 7.48 0.32
N SER A 66 -8.62 7.82 0.80
CA SER A 66 -9.88 7.79 0.07
C SER A 66 -10.36 9.21 -0.23
N PRO A 67 -11.03 9.44 -1.38
CA PRO A 67 -11.62 10.74 -1.69
C PRO A 67 -12.75 11.14 -0.73
N VAL A 68 -13.31 10.19 0.04
CA VAL A 68 -14.45 10.44 0.94
C VAL A 68 -14.00 10.75 2.36
N VAL A 69 -13.04 9.98 2.89
CA VAL A 69 -12.61 10.08 4.29
C VAL A 69 -11.22 10.69 4.45
N ASN A 70 -10.61 11.17 3.36
CA ASN A 70 -9.21 11.57 3.29
C ASN A 70 -8.30 10.44 3.81
N ASN A 71 -7.60 10.63 4.92
CA ASN A 71 -6.63 9.68 5.42
C ASN A 71 -7.26 8.79 6.51
N LEU A 72 -7.30 7.48 6.25
CA LEU A 72 -7.65 6.45 7.22
C LEU A 72 -6.38 5.67 7.61
N VAL A 73 -5.98 5.74 8.87
CA VAL A 73 -4.87 4.94 9.39
C VAL A 73 -5.29 3.46 9.44
N ILE A 74 -4.52 2.60 8.77
CA ILE A 74 -4.71 1.14 8.82
C ILE A 74 -3.94 0.56 10.02
N PHE A 75 -2.69 0.96 10.19
CA PHE A 75 -1.89 0.67 11.37
C PHE A 75 -0.87 1.77 11.61
N ASP A 76 -0.41 1.86 12.86
CA ASP A 76 0.65 2.75 13.30
C ASP A 76 1.51 2.03 14.35
N HIS A 77 2.80 1.87 14.05
CA HIS A 77 3.78 1.29 14.96
C HIS A 77 4.71 2.36 15.56
N ASP A 78 4.41 3.64 15.38
CA ASP A 78 5.09 4.71 16.11
C ASP A 78 4.62 4.68 17.59
N PRO A 79 5.51 4.45 18.57
CA PRO A 79 5.13 4.33 19.97
C PRO A 79 4.98 5.67 20.70
N TYR A 80 5.13 6.81 20.01
CA TYR A 80 5.13 8.16 20.58
C TYR A 80 3.98 9.04 20.08
#